data_AF-A0A1C2HTW8-F1
#
_entry.id   AF-A0A1C2HTW8-F1
#
_cell.length_a   1.000
_cell.length_b   1.000
_cell.length_c   1.000
_cell.angle_alpha   90.00
_cell.angle_beta   90.00
_cell.angle_gamma   90.00
#
_symmetry.space_group_name_H-M   'P 1'
#
loop_
_entity.id
_entity.type
_entity.pdbx_description
1 polymer ?
#
loop_
_entity_poly.entity_id
_entity_poly.type
_entity_poly.pdbx_seq_one_letter_code
_entity_poly.pdbx_strand_id
1 'polypeptide(L)' 'MIPDESDPRWSRVLTTQAELSSTSLATRILISRLRREVSASPDTLERKVAELRAFISKNSFAVADMGKF' A
#
# COMPACT_ATOMS: atom_id res chain seq x y z
N MET A 1 -10.90 -8.23 -5.34
CA MET A 1 -10.03 -8.37 -6.53
C MET A 1 -8.81 -7.49 -6.29
N ILE A 2 -7.60 -8.01 -6.50
CA ILE A 2 -6.35 -7.25 -6.31
C ILE A 2 -6.07 -6.54 -7.64
N PRO A 3 -5.96 -5.19 -7.66
CA PRO A 3 -5.63 -4.45 -8.86
C PRO A 3 -4.24 -4.81 -9.41
N ASP A 4 -4.04 -4.49 -10.69
CA ASP A 4 -2.71 -4.54 -11.30
C ASP A 4 -1.74 -3.59 -10.60
N GLU A 5 -0.44 -3.85 -10.70
CA GLU A 5 0.60 -2.99 -10.13
C GLU A 5 0.61 -1.57 -10.71
N SER A 6 0.12 -1.42 -11.96
CA SER A 6 -0.01 -0.14 -12.64
C SER A 6 -1.18 0.71 -12.13
N ASP A 7 -1.99 0.19 -11.20
CA ASP A 7 -3.17 0.92 -10.70
C ASP A 7 -2.74 2.17 -9.91
N PRO A 8 -3.24 3.36 -10.26
CA PRO A 8 -2.87 4.62 -9.60
C PRO A 8 -3.26 4.66 -8.11
N ARG A 9 -4.13 3.77 -7.63
CA ARG A 9 -4.43 3.64 -6.20
C ARG A 9 -3.19 3.26 -5.39
N TRP A 10 -2.29 2.45 -5.92
CA TRP A 10 -1.07 2.06 -5.21
C TRP A 10 -0.14 3.24 -4.98
N SER A 11 0.15 3.98 -6.05
CA SER A 11 0.99 5.18 -5.97
C SER A 11 0.34 6.23 -5.08
N ARG A 12 -0.99 6.42 -5.18
CA ARG A 12 -1.75 7.32 -4.31
C ARG A 12 -1.63 6.92 -2.84
N VAL A 13 -1.77 5.64 -2.50
CA VAL A 13 -1.65 5.15 -1.12
C VAL A 13 -0.26 5.42 -0.55
N LEU A 14 0.78 5.26 -1.36
CA LEU A 14 2.18 5.43 -0.94
C LEU A 14 2.66 6.89 -0.96
N THR A 15 1.98 7.79 -1.67
CA THR A 15 2.35 9.21 -1.79
C THR A 15 1.45 10.14 -0.97
N THR A 16 0.21 9.75 -0.70
CA THR A 16 -0.71 10.54 0.12
C THR A 16 -0.58 10.20 1.60
N GLN A 17 -0.98 11.12 2.48
CA GLN A 17 -1.14 10.86 3.92
C GLN A 17 -2.59 10.53 4.28
N ALA A 18 -3.34 9.91 3.37
CA ALA A 18 -4.72 9.52 3.66
C ALA A 18 -4.77 8.64 4.91
N GLU A 19 -5.75 8.91 5.78
CA GLU A 19 -6.03 8.10 6.96
C GLU A 19 -6.48 6.71 6.53
N LEU A 20 -5.79 5.69 7.04
CA LEU A 20 -6.05 4.28 6.76
C LEU A 20 -6.78 3.62 7.94
N SER A 21 -7.49 4.41 8.73
CA SER A 21 -8.07 4.06 10.03
C SER A 21 -9.01 2.85 9.95
N SER A 22 -9.67 2.67 8.79
CA SER A 22 -10.56 1.53 8.50
C SER A 22 -9.81 0.24 8.10
N THR A 23 -8.53 0.31 7.77
CA THR A 23 -7.69 -0.86 7.43
C THR A 23 -7.12 -1.55 8.67
N SER A 24 -6.70 -2.81 8.55
CA SER A 24 -6.05 -3.52 9.65
C SER A 24 -4.75 -2.84 10.10
N LEU A 25 -4.40 -3.00 11.39
CA LEU A 25 -3.19 -2.42 11.96
C LEU A 25 -1.92 -2.84 11.19
N ALA A 26 -1.84 -4.09 10.75
CA ALA A 26 -0.72 -4.60 9.97
C ALA A 26 -0.58 -3.86 8.63
N THR A 27 -1.69 -3.66 7.90
CA THR A 27 -1.72 -2.89 6.65
C THR A 27 -1.29 -1.44 6.89
N ARG A 28 -1.77 -0.80 7.97
CA ARG A 28 -1.37 0.56 8.34
C ARG A 28 0.12 0.68 8.63
N ILE A 29 0.69 -0.25 9.40
CA ILE A 29 2.12 -0.26 9.74
C ILE A 29 2.96 -0.41 8.48
N LEU A 30 2.58 -1.36 7.60
CA LEU A 30 3.27 -1.58 6.33
C LEU A 30 3.22 -0.34 5.46
N ILE A 31 2.03 0.20 5.17
CA ILE A 31 1.90 1.39 4.33
C ILE A 31 2.64 2.58 4.92
N SER A 32 2.59 2.78 6.24
CA SER A 32 3.34 3.88 6.89
C SER A 32 4.85 3.73 6.73
N ARG A 33 5.37 2.51 6.79
CA ARG A 33 6.78 2.21 6.51
C ARG A 33 7.10 2.49 5.04
N LEU A 34 6.30 1.97 4.11
CA LEU A 34 6.51 2.16 2.67
C LEU A 34 6.43 3.64 2.27
N ARG A 35 5.49 4.41 2.84
CA ARG A 35 5.39 5.88 2.66
C ARG A 35 6.69 6.59 3.05
N ARG A 36 7.30 6.22 4.19
CA ARG A 36 8.58 6.80 4.62
C ARG A 36 9.71 6.46 3.67
N GLU A 37 9.78 5.22 3.20
CA GLU A 37 10.82 4.78 2.26
C GLU A 37 10.66 5.47 0.88
N VAL A 38 9.43 5.60 0.37
CA VAL A 38 9.13 6.35 -0.85
C VAL A 38 9.42 7.84 -0.68
N SER A 39 9.10 8.43 0.47
CA SER A 39 9.39 9.84 0.76
C SER A 39 10.89 10.12 0.85
N ALA A 40 11.69 9.14 1.29
CA ALA A 40 13.15 9.24 1.34
C ALA A 40 13.80 8.93 -0.01
N SER A 41 13.18 8.08 -0.83
CA SER A 41 13.70 7.64 -2.12
C SER A 41 12.54 7.40 -3.11
N PRO A 42 12.11 8.44 -3.84
CA PRO A 42 10.95 8.36 -4.73
C PRO A 42 11.14 7.36 -5.89
N ASP A 43 12.38 7.11 -6.31
CA ASP A 43 12.73 6.11 -7.32
C ASP A 43 12.37 4.67 -6.91
N THR A 44 12.07 4.44 -5.63
CA THR A 44 11.71 3.11 -5.12
C THR A 44 10.22 2.82 -5.18
N LEU A 45 9.39 3.76 -5.65
CA LEU A 45 7.93 3.66 -5.64
C LEU A 45 7.42 2.35 -6.27
N GLU A 46 7.84 2.04 -7.50
CA GLU A 46 7.38 0.82 -8.21
C GLU A 46 7.70 -0.45 -7.43
N ARG A 47 8.92 -0.54 -6.89
CA ARG A 47 9.34 -1.67 -6.05
C ARG A 47 8.49 -1.78 -4.77
N LYS A 48 8.10 -0.66 -4.18
CA LYS A 48 7.27 -0.61 -2.96
C LYS A 48 5.80 -0.93 -3.26
N VAL A 49 5.32 -0.60 -4.45
CA VAL A 49 4.01 -1.06 -4.95
C VAL A 49 4.00 -2.57 -5.09
N ALA A 50 5.03 -3.16 -5.69
CA ALA A 50 5.15 -4.62 -5.80
C ALA A 50 5.20 -5.30 -4.41
N GLU A 51 5.93 -4.72 -3.45
CA GLU A 51 5.99 -5.20 -2.07
C GLU A 51 4.61 -5.17 -1.38
N LEU A 52 3.89 -4.05 -1.50
CA LEU A 52 2.54 -3.90 -0.96
C LEU A 52 1.56 -4.89 -1.60
N ARG A 53 1.60 -5.04 -2.92
CA ARG A 53 0.76 -5.99 -3.65
C ARG A 53 1.06 -7.43 -3.23
N ALA A 54 2.33 -7.79 -3.09
CA ALA A 54 2.74 -9.12 -2.62
C ALA A 54 2.25 -9.38 -1.18
N PHE A 55 2.32 -8.39 -0.29
CA PHE A 55 1.76 -8.50 1.05
C PHE A 55 0.26 -8.73 1.01
N ILE A 56 -0.47 -7.95 0.21
CA ILE A 56 -1.93 -8.05 0.09
C ILE A 56 -2.34 -9.38 -0.54
N SER A 57 -1.61 -9.86 -1.54
CA SER A 57 -1.85 -11.17 -2.15
C SER A 57 -1.61 -12.33 -1.20
N LYS A 58 -0.71 -12.19 -0.22
CA LYS A 58 -0.43 -13.22 0.80
C LYS A 58 -1.41 -13.17 1.97
N ASN A 59 -2.11 -12.05 2.17
CA ASN A 59 -2.92 -11.80 3.35
C ASN A 59 -4.37 -11.49 2.96
N SER A 60 -5.27 -12.48 3.11
CA SER A 60 -6.69 -12.32 2.76
C SER A 60 -7.37 -11.14 3.48
N PHE A 61 -6.97 -10.82 4.72
CA PHE A 61 -7.49 -9.66 5.45
C PHE A 61 -7.10 -8.32 4.79
N ALA A 62 -5.92 -8.26 4.17
CA ALA A 62 -5.43 -7.06 3.53
C ALA A 62 -6.07 -6.85 2.14
N VAL A 63 -6.55 -7.93 1.50
CA VAL A 63 -7.42 -7.84 0.32
C VAL A 63 -8.73 -7.12 0.65
N ALA A 64 -9.29 -7.33 1.84
CA ALA A 64 -10.48 -6.62 2.30
C ALA A 64 -10.18 -5.14 2.63
N ASP A 65 -8.95 -4.82 3.01
CA ASP A 65 -8.52 -3.45 3.30
C ASP A 65 -8.38 -2.59 2.03
N MET A 66 -8.11 -3.20 0.86
CA MET A 66 -8.04 -2.50 -0.44
C MET A 66 -9.32 -1.75 -0.83
N GLY A 67 -10.48 -2.16 -0.31
CA GLY A 67 -11.75 -1.47 -0.57
C GLY A 67 -11.97 -0.23 0.29
N LYS A 68 -11.05 0.06 1.21
CA LYS A 68 -11.21 1.09 2.26
C LYS A 68 -10.29 2.31 2.05
N PHE A 69 -9.47 2.29 1.00
CA PHE A 69 -8.60 3.38 0.57
C PHE A 69 -8.59 3.48 -0.95
#